data_AF-A0A1S7DRE4-F1
#
_entry.id   AF-A0A1S7DRE4-F1
#
_cell.length_a   1.000
_cell.length_b   1.000
_cell.length_c   1.000
_cell.angle_alpha   90.00
_cell.angle_beta   90.00
_cell.angle_gamma   90.00
#
_symmetry.space_group_name_H-M   'P 1'
#
loop_
_entity.id
_entity.type
_entity.pdbx_description
1 polymer ?
#
loop_
_entity_poly.entity_id
_entity_poly.type
_entity_poly.pdbx_seq_one_letter_code
_entity_poly.pdbx_strand_id
1 'polypeptide(L)'
;MALQAQVGINTPNPKATLDVVGKASDADALDGIIPPRLKGVDLKAKTYTLEQQGAIVYVTTPDTNPSAQTMNVTSKGYYYFDGSSWQRFSEKAYTDSETVKVSGTSFQRAALTGDVTAEQNSNQTKVTKIQGSAVSATAPVVGQLLVWNGTQWTPTGGLRVVSPSNGIDANGKATLEATDNGGYVYVDNTTSTTVEVPDSLPLGFSCVIVQNNTGQVTVLNSASSRGSKTRTQHSAIGVIKSTNTSITVTGDAI
;
A
#
# COMPACT_ATOMS: atom_id res chain seq x y z
N MET A 1 -43.86 -52.92 -26.14
CA MET A 1 -43.12 -52.07 -27.09
C MET A 1 -42.70 -50.81 -26.33
N ALA A 2 -41.41 -50.62 -26.07
CA ALA A 2 -40.93 -49.36 -25.52
C ALA A 2 -40.84 -48.35 -26.67
N LEU A 3 -41.65 -47.29 -26.62
CA LEU A 3 -41.58 -46.22 -27.60
C LEU A 3 -40.30 -45.42 -27.32
N GLN A 4 -39.28 -45.58 -28.15
CA GLN A 4 -38.02 -44.84 -28.03
C GLN A 4 -38.25 -43.42 -28.56
N ALA A 5 -38.20 -42.42 -27.68
CA ALA A 5 -38.44 -41.01 -28.00
C ALA A 5 -37.14 -40.19 -28.16
N GLN A 6 -35.99 -40.86 -28.31
CA GLN A 6 -34.68 -40.21 -28.37
C GLN A 6 -34.32 -39.85 -29.81
N VAL A 7 -33.79 -38.65 -30.01
CA VAL A 7 -33.27 -38.17 -31.29
C VAL A 7 -31.74 -38.07 -31.19
N GLY A 8 -31.04 -38.80 -32.05
CA GLY A 8 -29.59 -38.68 -32.22
C GLY A 8 -29.24 -37.93 -33.50
N ILE A 9 -28.34 -36.95 -33.41
CA ILE A 9 -27.71 -36.30 -34.58
C ILE A 9 -26.22 -36.64 -34.55
N ASN A 10 -25.74 -37.26 -35.63
CA ASN A 10 -24.37 -37.79 -35.75
C ASN A 10 -23.96 -38.83 -34.67
N THR A 11 -24.93 -39.44 -33.98
CA THR A 11 -24.70 -40.55 -33.03
C THR A 11 -25.78 -41.63 -33.18
N PRO A 12 -25.41 -42.92 -33.35
CA PRO A 12 -26.38 -44.00 -33.44
C PRO A 12 -26.91 -44.45 -32.07
N ASN A 13 -26.27 -44.02 -30.97
CA ASN A 13 -26.59 -44.42 -29.60
C ASN A 13 -26.82 -43.18 -28.73
N PRO A 14 -27.95 -42.46 -28.89
CA PRO A 14 -28.21 -41.24 -28.14
C PRO A 14 -28.32 -41.49 -26.63
N LYS A 15 -27.66 -40.64 -25.84
CA LYS A 15 -27.63 -40.73 -24.37
C LYS A 15 -28.62 -39.80 -23.65
N ALA A 16 -29.36 -39.00 -24.39
CA ALA A 16 -30.39 -38.09 -23.91
C ALA A 16 -31.56 -38.05 -24.90
N THR A 17 -32.65 -37.37 -24.55
CA THR A 17 -33.80 -37.18 -25.45
C THR A 17 -33.41 -36.51 -26.77
N LEU A 18 -32.42 -35.61 -26.73
CA LEU A 18 -31.70 -35.11 -27.90
C LEU A 18 -30.20 -35.21 -27.62
N ASP A 19 -29.47 -35.98 -28.41
CA ASP A 19 -28.02 -36.13 -28.33
C ASP A 19 -27.39 -35.72 -29.67
N VAL A 20 -26.50 -34.73 -29.63
CA VAL A 20 -25.86 -34.14 -30.81
C VAL A 20 -24.36 -34.26 -30.65
N VAL A 21 -23.72 -35.06 -31.49
CA VAL A 21 -22.27 -35.26 -31.47
C VAL A 21 -21.62 -34.51 -32.63
N GLY A 22 -20.60 -33.70 -32.31
CA GLY A 22 -19.83 -32.97 -33.32
C GLY A 22 -18.83 -33.85 -34.08
N LYS A 23 -18.38 -33.39 -35.24
CA LYS A 23 -17.33 -34.04 -36.03
C LYS A 23 -15.99 -33.31 -35.86
N ALA A 24 -15.37 -33.49 -34.70
CA ALA A 24 -14.22 -32.70 -34.24
C ALA A 24 -13.01 -32.60 -35.21
N SER A 25 -12.80 -33.59 -36.08
CA SER A 25 -11.66 -33.63 -37.02
C SER A 25 -11.99 -33.15 -38.43
N ASP A 26 -13.26 -32.83 -38.71
CA ASP A 26 -13.76 -32.40 -40.01
C ASP A 26 -13.90 -30.88 -40.02
N ALA A 27 -12.97 -30.18 -40.68
CA ALA A 27 -12.97 -28.71 -40.71
C ALA A 27 -14.18 -28.11 -41.47
N ASP A 28 -14.84 -28.89 -42.32
CA ASP A 28 -16.04 -28.48 -43.06
C ASP A 28 -17.33 -28.80 -42.27
N ALA A 29 -17.22 -29.52 -41.15
CA ALA A 29 -18.33 -29.74 -40.23
C ALA A 29 -18.49 -28.55 -39.28
N LEU A 30 -19.40 -27.63 -39.64
CA LEU A 30 -19.77 -26.49 -38.80
C LEU A 30 -20.71 -26.91 -37.65
N ASP A 31 -20.18 -27.62 -36.66
CA ASP A 31 -20.92 -28.14 -35.51
C ASP A 31 -21.64 -27.04 -34.71
N GLY A 32 -22.92 -27.24 -34.38
CA GLY A 32 -23.68 -26.32 -33.53
C GLY A 32 -25.18 -26.58 -33.49
N ILE A 33 -25.86 -25.91 -32.56
CA ILE A 33 -27.32 -25.86 -32.48
C ILE A 33 -27.76 -24.40 -32.59
N ILE A 34 -28.57 -24.09 -33.59
CA ILE A 34 -29.15 -22.75 -33.77
C ILE A 34 -30.58 -22.76 -33.21
N PRO A 35 -30.85 -22.13 -32.06
CA PRO A 35 -32.21 -22.00 -31.53
C PRO A 35 -33.03 -20.98 -32.34
N PRO A 36 -34.35 -20.88 -32.10
CA PRO A 36 -35.17 -19.85 -32.72
C PRO A 36 -34.60 -18.44 -32.53
N ARG A 37 -34.53 -17.69 -33.64
CA ARG A 37 -34.02 -16.31 -33.68
C ARG A 37 -35.17 -15.32 -33.68
N LEU A 38 -35.18 -14.37 -32.74
CA LEU A 38 -36.25 -13.40 -32.57
C LEU A 38 -35.66 -12.01 -32.34
N LYS A 39 -36.36 -10.92 -32.70
CA LYS A 39 -36.04 -9.60 -32.16
C LYS A 39 -36.60 -9.50 -30.74
N GLY A 40 -36.03 -8.65 -29.89
CA GLY A 40 -36.54 -8.45 -28.53
C GLY A 40 -38.01 -8.05 -28.49
N VAL A 41 -38.44 -7.21 -29.43
CA VAL A 41 -39.85 -6.82 -29.59
C VAL A 41 -40.77 -7.98 -29.97
N ASP A 42 -40.31 -8.91 -30.81
CA ASP A 42 -41.09 -10.10 -31.21
C ASP A 42 -41.15 -11.12 -30.07
N LEU A 43 -40.10 -11.20 -29.27
CA LEU A 43 -40.06 -12.04 -28.07
C LEU A 43 -41.02 -11.49 -26.99
N LYS A 44 -41.07 -10.17 -26.81
CA LYS A 44 -41.98 -9.49 -25.88
C LYS A 44 -43.45 -9.66 -26.27
N ALA A 45 -43.75 -9.75 -27.56
CA ALA A 45 -45.12 -9.96 -28.04
C ALA A 45 -45.68 -11.38 -27.72
N LYS A 46 -44.85 -12.29 -27.22
CA LYS A 46 -45.23 -13.66 -26.85
C LYS A 46 -45.38 -13.81 -25.34
N THR A 47 -46.28 -14.69 -24.93
CA THR A 47 -46.46 -15.10 -23.54
C THR A 47 -45.92 -16.50 -23.36
N TYR A 48 -44.85 -16.64 -22.57
CA TYR A 48 -44.31 -17.93 -22.17
C TYR A 48 -44.88 -18.32 -20.80
N THR A 49 -45.20 -19.59 -20.60
CA THR A 49 -45.69 -20.12 -19.32
C THR A 49 -44.63 -21.05 -18.71
N LEU A 50 -44.92 -21.58 -17.51
CA LEU A 50 -44.04 -22.57 -16.86
C LEU A 50 -43.76 -23.81 -17.74
N GLU A 51 -44.64 -24.14 -18.68
CA GLU A 51 -44.45 -25.26 -19.62
C GLU A 51 -43.28 -25.04 -20.58
N GLN A 52 -42.86 -23.79 -20.80
CA GLN A 52 -41.69 -23.45 -21.63
C GLN A 52 -40.47 -23.05 -20.80
N GLN A 53 -40.46 -23.32 -19.48
CA GLN A 53 -39.26 -23.13 -18.67
C GLN A 53 -38.10 -23.95 -19.24
N GLY A 54 -36.93 -23.31 -19.41
CA GLY A 54 -35.77 -23.89 -20.08
C GLY A 54 -35.73 -23.70 -21.60
N ALA A 55 -36.75 -23.07 -22.22
CA ALA A 55 -36.70 -22.72 -23.64
C ALA A 55 -35.53 -21.77 -23.93
N ILE A 56 -34.81 -22.00 -25.02
CA ILE A 56 -33.65 -21.21 -25.45
C ILE A 56 -33.99 -20.46 -26.74
N VAL A 57 -33.61 -19.19 -26.82
CA VAL A 57 -33.72 -18.36 -28.02
C VAL A 57 -32.45 -17.56 -28.25
N TYR A 58 -32.22 -17.15 -29.49
CA TYR A 58 -31.21 -16.16 -29.82
C TYR A 58 -31.87 -14.83 -30.19
N VAL A 59 -31.67 -13.81 -29.35
CA VAL A 59 -32.18 -12.46 -29.57
C VAL A 59 -31.24 -11.74 -30.54
N THR A 60 -31.79 -11.29 -31.67
CA THR A 60 -31.04 -10.67 -32.78
C THR A 60 -30.86 -9.16 -32.62
N THR A 61 -31.79 -8.50 -31.95
CA THR A 61 -31.78 -7.07 -31.60
C THR A 61 -32.44 -6.92 -30.22
N PRO A 62 -31.98 -5.99 -29.36
CA PRO A 62 -32.53 -5.83 -28.02
C PRO A 62 -34.00 -5.38 -28.04
N ASP A 63 -34.71 -5.63 -26.94
CA ASP A 63 -36.00 -4.99 -26.70
C ASP A 63 -35.75 -3.50 -26.40
N THR A 64 -36.37 -2.62 -27.17
CA THR A 64 -36.21 -1.16 -27.02
C THR A 64 -36.98 -0.59 -25.84
N ASN A 65 -37.92 -1.35 -25.26
CA ASN A 65 -38.62 -0.98 -24.03
C ASN A 65 -38.87 -2.22 -23.15
N PRO A 66 -37.81 -2.79 -22.53
CA PRO A 66 -37.90 -4.03 -21.76
C PRO A 66 -38.92 -3.96 -20.62
N SER A 67 -39.75 -5.00 -20.47
CA SER A 67 -40.72 -5.08 -19.37
C SER A 67 -41.13 -6.52 -19.12
N ALA A 68 -41.58 -6.84 -17.90
CA ALA A 68 -42.08 -8.17 -17.53
C ALA A 68 -41.09 -9.27 -17.98
N GLN A 69 -41.54 -10.23 -18.80
CA GLN A 69 -40.73 -11.38 -19.22
C GLN A 69 -39.45 -10.99 -19.97
N THR A 70 -39.42 -9.84 -20.66
CA THR A 70 -38.24 -9.38 -21.43
C THR A 70 -37.38 -8.35 -20.71
N MET A 71 -37.58 -8.11 -19.41
CA MET A 71 -36.86 -7.07 -18.66
C MET A 71 -35.33 -7.12 -18.80
N ASN A 72 -34.74 -8.33 -18.94
CA ASN A 72 -33.29 -8.51 -19.08
C ASN A 72 -32.81 -8.61 -20.55
N VAL A 73 -33.71 -8.45 -21.53
CA VAL A 73 -33.41 -8.55 -22.97
C VAL A 73 -32.90 -7.21 -23.52
N THR A 74 -31.85 -6.69 -22.90
CA THR A 74 -31.26 -5.37 -23.20
C THR A 74 -30.14 -5.42 -24.23
N SER A 75 -29.78 -6.61 -24.73
CA SER A 75 -28.70 -6.78 -25.70
C SER A 75 -28.96 -7.99 -26.62
N LYS A 76 -28.24 -8.05 -27.74
CA LYS A 76 -28.21 -9.23 -28.63
C LYS A 76 -27.51 -10.40 -27.93
N GLY A 77 -28.05 -11.62 -28.02
CA GLY A 77 -27.40 -12.80 -27.43
C GLY A 77 -28.33 -13.99 -27.24
N TYR A 78 -27.79 -15.06 -26.63
CA TYR A 78 -28.56 -16.22 -26.21
C TYR A 78 -29.31 -15.93 -24.91
N TYR A 79 -30.56 -16.36 -24.84
CA TYR A 79 -31.41 -16.26 -23.66
C TYR A 79 -32.14 -17.57 -23.37
N TYR A 80 -32.35 -17.90 -22.10
CA TYR A 80 -33.27 -18.97 -21.67
C TYR A 80 -34.43 -18.42 -20.84
N PHE A 81 -35.59 -19.04 -20.92
CA PHE A 81 -36.74 -18.68 -20.09
C PHE A 81 -36.63 -19.38 -18.73
N ASP A 82 -36.51 -18.63 -17.64
CA ASP A 82 -36.37 -19.19 -16.29
C ASP A 82 -37.71 -19.55 -15.62
N GLY A 83 -38.83 -19.38 -16.33
CA GLY A 83 -40.20 -19.57 -15.82
C GLY A 83 -40.91 -18.25 -15.50
N SER A 84 -40.17 -17.15 -15.38
CA SER A 84 -40.70 -15.80 -15.14
C SER A 84 -40.19 -14.77 -16.14
N SER A 85 -38.91 -14.85 -16.52
CA SER A 85 -38.24 -13.90 -17.39
C SER A 85 -37.14 -14.55 -18.24
N TRP A 86 -36.77 -13.87 -19.32
CA TRP A 86 -35.68 -14.26 -20.19
C TRP A 86 -34.35 -13.87 -19.56
N GLN A 87 -33.54 -14.86 -19.20
CA GLN A 87 -32.19 -14.69 -18.67
C GLN A 87 -31.17 -14.87 -19.78
N ARG A 88 -30.20 -13.96 -19.86
CA ARG A 88 -29.12 -14.07 -20.82
C ARG A 88 -28.18 -15.21 -20.41
N PHE A 89 -27.74 -16.03 -21.36
CA PHE A 89 -26.56 -16.87 -21.18
C PHE A 89 -25.33 -15.94 -21.18
N SER A 90 -25.02 -15.36 -20.03
CA SER A 90 -23.83 -14.53 -19.85
C SER A 90 -23.18 -14.87 -18.53
N GLU A 91 -21.85 -14.91 -18.53
CA GLU A 91 -21.10 -14.68 -17.31
C GLU A 91 -21.37 -13.23 -16.88
N LYS A 92 -21.67 -13.04 -15.60
CA LYS A 92 -21.92 -11.71 -15.05
C LYS A 92 -20.62 -10.92 -15.14
N ALA A 93 -20.52 -9.99 -16.08
CA ALA A 93 -19.39 -9.08 -16.20
C ALA A 93 -19.49 -8.03 -15.10
N TYR A 94 -18.41 -7.86 -14.34
CA TYR A 94 -18.26 -6.76 -13.41
C TYR A 94 -17.40 -5.67 -14.06
N THR A 95 -17.71 -4.41 -13.75
CA THR A 95 -16.92 -3.26 -14.20
C THR A 95 -16.13 -2.72 -13.03
N ASP A 96 -14.91 -2.28 -13.32
CA ASP A 96 -14.03 -1.62 -12.35
C ASP A 96 -14.64 -0.31 -11.84
N SER A 97 -14.28 0.05 -10.61
CA SER A 97 -14.43 1.39 -10.07
C SER A 97 -13.05 2.02 -9.81
N GLU A 98 -13.03 3.22 -9.25
CA GLU A 98 -11.79 3.86 -8.82
C GLU A 98 -11.11 3.08 -7.68
N THR A 99 -11.89 2.56 -6.73
CA THR A 99 -11.39 1.93 -5.49
C THR A 99 -11.36 0.40 -5.53
N VAL A 100 -12.16 -0.21 -6.42
CA VAL A 100 -12.24 -1.66 -6.62
C VAL A 100 -11.95 -1.97 -8.07
N LYS A 101 -10.93 -2.79 -8.32
CA LYS A 101 -10.53 -3.25 -9.65
C LYS A 101 -10.99 -4.68 -9.87
N VAL A 102 -11.33 -5.04 -11.11
CA VAL A 102 -11.64 -6.41 -11.53
C VAL A 102 -10.49 -6.89 -12.40
N SER A 103 -9.80 -7.92 -11.93
CA SER A 103 -8.70 -8.55 -12.67
C SER A 103 -9.04 -10.02 -12.89
N GLY A 104 -9.45 -10.35 -14.12
CA GLY A 104 -9.99 -11.66 -14.47
C GLY A 104 -11.24 -11.95 -13.66
N THR A 105 -11.18 -12.98 -12.80
CA THR A 105 -12.29 -13.40 -11.92
C THR A 105 -12.19 -12.86 -10.50
N SER A 106 -11.20 -11.99 -10.21
CA SER A 106 -10.96 -11.46 -8.86
C SER A 106 -11.33 -9.99 -8.73
N PHE A 107 -11.94 -9.63 -7.61
CA PHE A 107 -12.00 -8.25 -7.16
C PHE A 107 -10.76 -7.91 -6.35
N GLN A 108 -10.16 -6.76 -6.64
CA GLN A 108 -8.93 -6.29 -6.04
C GLN A 108 -9.13 -4.86 -5.53
N ARG A 109 -8.37 -4.49 -4.50
CA ARG A 109 -8.29 -3.09 -4.07
C ARG A 109 -7.37 -2.33 -5.01
N ALA A 110 -7.77 -1.13 -5.43
CA ALA A 110 -6.88 -0.22 -6.16
C ALA A 110 -5.63 0.17 -5.34
N ALA A 111 -4.60 0.67 -6.01
CA ALA A 111 -3.43 1.20 -5.31
C ALA A 111 -3.84 2.32 -4.34
N LEU A 112 -3.26 2.33 -3.14
CA LEU A 112 -3.43 3.46 -2.22
C LEU A 112 -2.49 4.60 -2.65
N THR A 113 -3.01 5.82 -2.65
CA THR A 113 -2.26 7.03 -2.98
C THR A 113 -2.47 8.09 -1.90
N GLY A 114 -1.59 9.10 -1.87
CA GLY A 114 -1.62 10.15 -0.85
C GLY A 114 -0.64 9.87 0.28
N ASP A 115 -1.09 10.03 1.53
CA ASP A 115 -0.25 9.89 2.72
C ASP A 115 0.20 8.45 2.97
N VAL A 116 -0.70 7.50 2.70
CA VAL A 116 -0.41 6.07 2.72
C VAL A 116 -0.40 5.55 1.29
N THR A 117 0.69 4.89 0.93
CA THR A 117 0.86 4.26 -0.39
C THR A 117 0.89 2.75 -0.26
N ALA A 118 0.32 2.06 -1.23
CA ALA A 118 0.43 0.62 -1.43
C ALA A 118 0.15 0.30 -2.90
N GLU A 119 0.80 -0.73 -3.43
CA GLU A 119 0.49 -1.24 -4.77
C GLU A 119 -0.92 -1.84 -4.83
N GLN A 120 -1.47 -1.98 -6.05
CA GLN A 120 -2.76 -2.64 -6.26
C GLN A 120 -2.75 -4.05 -5.64
N ASN A 121 -3.83 -4.39 -4.94
CA ASN A 121 -3.99 -5.67 -4.25
C ASN A 121 -2.87 -6.02 -3.24
N SER A 122 -2.11 -5.04 -2.74
CA SER A 122 -1.04 -5.27 -1.77
C SER A 122 -1.45 -4.88 -0.36
N ASN A 123 -0.92 -5.63 0.63
CA ASN A 123 -0.99 -5.28 2.05
C ASN A 123 0.31 -4.62 2.55
N GLN A 124 1.31 -4.43 1.68
CA GLN A 124 2.51 -3.67 2.01
C GLN A 124 2.19 -2.17 1.93
N THR A 125 1.82 -1.60 3.07
CA THR A 125 1.53 -0.17 3.20
C THR A 125 2.76 0.60 3.68
N LYS A 126 2.92 1.83 3.20
CA LYS A 126 3.93 2.77 3.68
C LYS A 126 3.32 4.13 3.90
N VAL A 127 3.57 4.72 5.06
CA VAL A 127 3.30 6.15 5.30
C VAL A 127 4.43 6.93 4.64
N THR A 128 4.14 7.59 3.52
CA THR A 128 5.11 8.40 2.77
C THR A 128 4.91 9.89 2.98
N LYS A 129 3.75 10.29 3.49
CA LYS A 129 3.44 11.67 3.87
C LYS A 129 2.59 11.69 5.14
N ILE A 130 2.59 12.81 5.84
CA ILE A 130 1.69 13.12 6.96
C ILE A 130 1.09 14.49 6.66
N GLN A 131 -0.23 14.55 6.53
CA GLN A 131 -1.00 15.73 6.13
C GLN A 131 -0.51 16.31 4.79
N GLY A 132 -0.25 15.43 3.81
CA GLY A 132 0.26 15.81 2.50
C GLY A 132 1.74 16.19 2.45
N SER A 133 2.41 16.28 3.60
CA SER A 133 3.82 16.65 3.71
C SER A 133 4.71 15.42 3.79
N ALA A 134 5.79 15.37 3.00
CA ALA A 134 6.63 14.18 2.87
C ALA A 134 7.21 13.71 4.21
N VAL A 135 7.34 12.39 4.37
CA VAL A 135 8.18 11.74 5.39
C VAL A 135 9.49 11.34 4.73
N SER A 136 10.61 11.69 5.37
CA SER A 136 11.96 11.40 4.86
C SER A 136 12.14 9.91 4.56
N ALA A 137 12.88 9.61 3.49
CA ALA A 137 13.25 8.24 3.15
C ALA A 137 14.35 7.67 4.08
N THR A 138 15.02 8.53 4.86
CA THR A 138 16.01 8.10 5.85
C THR A 138 15.33 7.30 6.95
N ALA A 139 15.75 6.05 7.15
CA ALA A 139 15.25 5.23 8.24
C ALA A 139 15.61 5.86 9.60
N PRO A 140 14.65 6.01 10.53
CA PRO A 140 14.96 6.48 11.87
C PRO A 140 15.85 5.47 12.60
N VAL A 141 16.76 5.98 13.42
CA VAL A 141 17.53 5.18 14.38
C VAL A 141 16.94 5.31 15.78
N VAL A 142 17.40 4.47 16.71
CA VAL A 142 16.91 4.44 18.11
C VAL A 142 17.04 5.82 18.78
N GLY A 143 15.98 6.24 19.44
CA GLY A 143 15.93 7.50 20.19
C GLY A 143 15.63 8.75 19.36
N GLN A 144 15.39 8.60 18.05
CA GLN A 144 15.01 9.73 17.19
C GLN A 144 13.52 10.08 17.33
N LEU A 145 13.24 11.37 17.21
CA LEU A 145 11.89 11.91 17.05
C LEU A 145 11.66 12.27 15.60
N LEU A 146 10.43 12.16 15.13
CA LEU A 146 10.03 12.68 13.82
C LEU A 146 9.64 14.15 13.98
N VAL A 147 10.36 15.04 13.31
CA VAL A 147 10.21 16.50 13.46
C VAL A 147 9.96 17.14 12.10
N TRP A 148 9.06 18.12 12.05
CA TRP A 148 8.85 18.95 10.88
C TRP A 148 10.01 19.95 10.74
N ASN A 149 10.80 19.84 9.67
CA ASN A 149 11.93 20.73 9.44
C ASN A 149 11.61 21.94 8.55
N GLY A 150 10.33 22.19 8.24
CA GLY A 150 9.89 23.22 7.30
C GLY A 150 9.62 22.73 5.88
N THR A 151 10.13 21.55 5.49
CA THR A 151 9.94 20.96 4.14
C THR A 151 9.45 19.52 4.16
N GLN A 152 9.90 18.71 5.12
CA GLN A 152 9.47 17.34 5.32
C GLN A 152 9.53 16.95 6.80
N TRP A 153 8.79 15.89 7.15
CA TRP A 153 8.96 15.19 8.42
C TRP A 153 10.23 14.36 8.36
N THR A 154 11.21 14.69 9.19
CA THR A 154 12.52 14.03 9.21
C THR A 154 12.82 13.49 10.60
N PRO A 155 13.40 12.29 10.72
CA PRO A 155 14.02 11.87 11.97
C PRO A 155 15.08 12.89 12.39
N THR A 156 15.09 13.30 13.64
CA THR A 156 16.05 14.25 14.22
C THR A 156 16.36 13.82 15.66
N GLY A 157 17.54 14.18 16.14
CA GLY A 157 18.08 13.73 17.41
C GLY A 157 18.59 12.30 17.33
N GLY A 158 18.38 11.56 18.42
CA GLY A 158 18.89 10.21 18.59
C GLY A 158 19.76 10.07 19.82
N LEU A 159 20.19 8.83 20.06
CA LEU A 159 21.14 8.48 21.10
C LEU A 159 22.45 8.04 20.44
N ARG A 160 23.54 8.73 20.73
CA ARG A 160 24.89 8.33 20.35
C ARG A 160 25.70 8.02 21.60
N VAL A 161 26.36 6.87 21.64
CA VAL A 161 27.32 6.53 22.71
C VAL A 161 28.72 6.60 22.11
N VAL A 162 29.57 7.44 22.68
CA VAL A 162 30.98 7.53 22.33
C VAL A 162 31.84 6.87 23.40
N SER A 163 32.85 6.12 22.97
CA SER A 163 33.78 5.37 23.81
C SER A 163 35.17 5.30 23.13
N PRO A 164 36.23 4.81 23.80
CA PRO A 164 37.54 4.64 23.18
C PRO A 164 37.55 3.74 21.94
N SER A 165 36.55 2.86 21.79
CA SER A 165 36.38 2.01 20.61
C SER A 165 35.41 2.58 19.57
N ASN A 166 34.74 3.70 19.87
CA ASN A 166 33.72 4.28 19.01
C ASN A 166 33.60 5.80 19.24
N GLY A 167 34.24 6.61 18.40
CA GLY A 167 34.00 8.06 18.36
C GLY A 167 34.81 8.92 19.35
N ILE A 168 35.63 8.32 20.24
CA ILE A 168 36.70 9.02 20.96
C ILE A 168 38.03 8.70 20.27
N ASP A 169 38.80 9.73 19.90
CA ASP A 169 40.10 9.57 19.25
C ASP A 169 41.23 9.23 20.24
N ALA A 170 42.44 9.00 19.72
CA ALA A 170 43.62 8.65 20.52
C ALA A 170 44.05 9.76 21.50
N ASN A 171 43.57 10.99 21.33
CA ASN A 171 43.83 12.12 22.22
C ASN A 171 42.73 12.29 23.28
N GLY A 172 41.76 11.37 23.36
CA GLY A 172 40.63 11.47 24.28
C GLY A 172 39.60 12.52 23.85
N LYS A 173 39.49 12.79 22.54
CA LYS A 173 38.56 13.78 22.00
C LYS A 173 37.38 13.09 21.29
N ALA A 174 36.16 13.51 21.60
CA ALA A 174 34.97 13.22 20.83
C ALA A 174 34.51 14.47 20.08
N THR A 175 34.09 14.33 18.83
CA THR A 175 33.55 15.45 18.04
C THR A 175 32.05 15.27 17.85
N LEU A 176 31.29 16.34 18.10
CA LEU A 176 29.85 16.37 17.82
C LEU A 176 29.58 16.39 16.32
N GLU A 177 28.57 15.65 15.90
CA GLU A 177 28.15 15.49 14.51
C GLU A 177 26.80 16.19 14.28
N ALA A 178 26.48 16.54 13.02
CA ALA A 178 25.19 17.16 12.70
C ALA A 178 23.98 16.27 13.08
N THR A 179 24.20 14.95 13.12
CA THR A 179 23.25 13.91 13.55
C THR A 179 22.96 13.96 15.05
N ASP A 180 23.83 14.55 15.88
CA ASP A 180 23.62 14.72 17.31
C ASP A 180 22.60 15.85 17.62
N ASN A 181 22.19 16.61 16.60
CA ASN A 181 21.28 17.75 16.76
C ASN A 181 19.89 17.30 17.23
N GLY A 182 19.42 17.87 18.34
CA GLY A 182 18.19 17.52 19.02
C GLY A 182 18.28 16.22 19.83
N GLY A 183 19.48 15.64 19.99
CA GLY A 183 19.71 14.32 20.59
C GLY A 183 20.59 14.35 21.83
N TYR A 184 21.05 13.15 22.20
CA TYR A 184 21.86 12.87 23.37
C TYR A 184 23.17 12.18 22.99
N VAL A 185 24.29 12.65 23.54
CA VAL A 185 25.61 12.05 23.38
C VAL A 185 26.11 11.56 24.74
N TYR A 186 26.18 10.24 24.91
CA TYR A 186 26.69 9.60 26.12
C TYR A 186 28.19 9.34 25.95
N VAL A 187 29.00 9.92 26.82
CA VAL A 187 30.44 9.70 26.85
C VAL A 187 30.75 8.58 27.85
N ASP A 188 31.00 7.38 27.32
CA ASP A 188 31.32 6.18 28.08
C ASP A 188 32.83 5.94 28.09
N ASN A 189 33.53 6.68 28.95
CA ASN A 189 34.97 6.57 29.12
C ASN A 189 35.37 6.80 30.58
N THR A 190 36.32 6.02 31.08
CA THR A 190 36.85 6.14 32.45
C THR A 190 37.93 7.21 32.56
N THR A 191 38.54 7.61 31.44
CA THR A 191 39.49 8.73 31.37
C THR A 191 38.81 10.02 30.92
N SER A 192 39.40 11.15 31.26
CA SER A 192 38.85 12.46 30.88
C SER A 192 38.69 12.57 29.37
N THR A 193 37.53 13.04 28.93
CA THR A 193 37.19 13.16 27.51
C THR A 193 36.86 14.60 27.18
N THR A 194 37.43 15.08 26.07
CA THR A 194 37.15 16.42 25.56
C THR A 194 36.11 16.31 24.44
N VAL A 195 34.99 17.01 24.55
CA VAL A 195 33.98 17.11 23.50
C VAL A 195 34.17 18.40 22.73
N GLU A 196 34.43 18.27 21.43
CA GLU A 196 34.51 19.38 20.50
C GLU A 196 33.16 19.68 19.88
N VAL A 197 32.85 20.97 19.76
CA VAL A 197 31.72 21.50 19.01
C VAL A 197 32.26 22.19 17.75
N PRO A 198 32.13 21.58 16.55
CA PRO A 198 32.64 22.17 15.32
C PRO A 198 31.87 23.39 14.82
N ASP A 199 32.59 24.30 14.14
CA ASP A 199 32.02 25.46 13.46
C ASP A 199 31.14 25.08 12.25
N SER A 200 31.28 23.85 11.72
CA SER A 200 30.46 23.32 10.64
C SER A 200 29.05 22.85 11.06
N LEU A 201 28.78 22.71 12.36
CA LEU A 201 27.45 22.35 12.85
C LEU A 201 26.42 23.44 12.51
N PRO A 202 25.16 23.08 12.18
CA PRO A 202 24.15 24.04 11.77
C PRO A 202 23.82 25.07 12.88
N LEU A 203 23.40 26.27 12.47
CA LEU A 203 22.82 27.24 13.41
C LEU A 203 21.57 26.67 14.06
N GLY A 204 21.40 26.90 15.36
CA GLY A 204 20.34 26.28 16.15
C GLY A 204 20.62 24.84 16.54
N PHE A 205 21.83 24.32 16.28
CA PHE A 205 22.24 23.02 16.82
C PHE A 205 22.08 23.01 18.34
N SER A 206 21.43 21.98 18.88
CA SER A 206 21.30 21.77 20.31
C SER A 206 21.43 20.30 20.65
N CYS A 207 22.26 19.93 21.63
CA CYS A 207 22.35 18.56 22.11
C CYS A 207 22.61 18.51 23.62
N VAL A 208 22.37 17.36 24.22
CA VAL A 208 22.73 17.08 25.60
C VAL A 208 23.85 16.05 25.63
N ILE A 209 24.96 16.37 26.29
CA ILE A 209 26.09 15.49 26.49
C ILE A 209 25.99 14.93 27.91
N VAL A 210 26.14 13.62 28.10
CA VAL A 210 26.02 12.96 29.40
C VAL A 210 27.31 12.21 29.71
N GLN A 211 27.90 12.44 30.89
CA GLN A 211 28.99 11.62 31.40
C GLN A 211 28.43 10.25 31.80
N ASN A 212 28.66 9.21 31.01
CA ASN A 212 28.12 7.88 31.29
C ASN A 212 28.99 7.07 32.27
N ASN A 213 30.27 7.40 32.36
CA ASN A 213 31.27 6.68 33.16
C ASN A 213 32.11 7.64 34.01
N THR A 214 33.21 7.20 34.62
CA THR A 214 33.94 8.01 35.62
C THR A 214 34.80 9.14 35.03
N GLY A 215 35.11 9.12 33.74
CA GLY A 215 35.91 10.14 33.07
C GLY A 215 35.18 11.48 32.99
N GLN A 216 35.82 12.55 33.46
CA GLN A 216 35.24 13.90 33.37
C GLN A 216 35.13 14.33 31.90
N VAL A 217 33.96 14.84 31.53
CA VAL A 217 33.69 15.37 30.20
C VAL A 217 33.90 16.88 30.23
N THR A 218 34.70 17.40 29.31
CA THR A 218 34.94 18.84 29.13
C THR A 218 34.51 19.27 27.73
N VAL A 219 33.74 20.35 27.58
CA VAL A 219 33.33 20.90 26.28
C VAL A 219 34.23 22.07 25.87
N LEU A 220 34.80 22.02 24.66
CA LEU A 220 35.63 23.09 24.09
C LEU A 220 34.82 24.13 23.28
N ASN A 221 35.47 25.25 22.93
CA ASN A 221 34.95 26.33 22.05
C ASN A 221 33.81 27.18 22.62
N SER A 222 33.70 27.30 23.94
CA SER A 222 32.62 28.05 24.59
C SER A 222 32.97 29.52 24.88
N ALA A 223 32.19 30.44 24.32
CA ALA A 223 32.38 31.89 24.54
C ALA A 223 31.68 32.40 25.82
N SER A 224 30.78 31.60 26.41
CA SER A 224 29.99 31.96 27.60
C SER A 224 29.59 30.71 28.39
N SER A 225 30.57 29.94 28.89
CA SER A 225 30.26 28.69 29.62
C SER A 225 29.98 28.92 31.10
N ARG A 226 28.81 28.47 31.57
CA ARG A 226 28.62 28.06 32.96
C ARG A 226 28.53 26.52 32.97
N GLY A 227 29.54 25.87 33.52
CA GLY A 227 29.60 24.40 33.58
C GLY A 227 30.04 23.72 32.29
N SER A 228 31.22 24.11 31.77
CA SER A 228 31.88 23.42 30.63
C SER A 228 32.45 22.04 30.98
N LYS A 229 32.31 21.61 32.24
CA LYS A 229 32.78 20.32 32.73
C LYS A 229 31.68 19.62 33.50
N THR A 230 31.62 18.30 33.39
CA THR A 230 30.76 17.48 34.24
C THR A 230 31.36 17.32 35.63
N ARG A 231 30.50 17.22 36.65
CA ARG A 231 30.94 17.09 38.05
C ARG A 231 31.18 15.65 38.48
N THR A 232 30.25 14.76 38.16
CA THR A 232 30.30 13.33 38.50
C THR A 232 29.57 12.51 37.44
N GLN A 233 29.61 11.19 37.55
CA GLN A 233 28.88 10.28 36.69
C GLN A 233 27.39 10.68 36.59
N HIS A 234 26.84 10.61 35.37
CA HIS A 234 25.50 11.02 34.98
C HIS A 234 25.21 12.53 35.03
N SER A 235 26.23 13.37 35.26
CA SER A 235 26.10 14.80 35.00
C SER A 235 25.92 15.05 33.51
N ALA A 236 25.11 16.05 33.18
CA ALA A 236 24.81 16.43 31.80
C ALA A 236 25.24 17.87 31.50
N ILE A 237 25.62 18.10 30.25
CA ILE A 237 25.95 19.41 29.69
C ILE A 237 25.08 19.63 28.45
N GLY A 238 24.27 20.68 28.46
CA GLY A 238 23.59 21.19 27.28
C GLY A 238 24.53 22.07 26.45
N VAL A 239 24.50 21.86 25.13
CA VAL A 239 25.20 22.71 24.15
C VAL A 239 24.16 23.29 23.22
N ILE A 240 24.19 24.61 23.00
CA ILE A 240 23.34 25.31 22.05
C ILE A 240 24.22 26.21 21.18
N LYS A 241 24.16 26.04 19.87
CA LYS A 241 24.90 26.86 18.89
C LYS A 241 24.00 27.96 18.34
N SER A 242 24.24 29.19 18.81
CA SER A 242 23.47 30.38 18.41
C SER A 242 24.12 31.18 17.27
N THR A 243 25.43 31.01 17.04
CA THR A 243 26.18 31.65 15.93
C THR A 243 27.22 30.68 15.38
N ASN A 244 27.92 31.05 14.31
CA ASN A 244 28.94 30.19 13.71
C ASN A 244 30.15 29.94 14.63
N THR A 245 30.47 30.89 15.53
CA THR A 245 31.72 30.88 16.32
C THR A 245 31.49 30.92 17.84
N SER A 246 30.24 31.07 18.30
CA SER A 246 29.90 31.09 19.72
C SER A 246 28.81 30.06 20.04
N ILE A 247 29.07 29.28 21.08
CA ILE A 247 28.13 28.33 21.67
C ILE A 247 27.81 28.72 23.11
N THR A 248 26.56 28.48 23.50
CA THR A 248 26.12 28.50 24.89
C THR A 248 26.30 27.10 25.46
N VAL A 249 26.99 27.00 26.60
CA VAL A 249 27.13 25.74 27.33
C VAL A 249 26.47 25.90 28.68
N THR A 250 25.55 24.98 28.99
CA THR A 250 24.81 24.93 30.24
C THR A 250 25.09 23.60 30.91
N GLY A 251 25.82 23.60 32.01
CA GLY A 251 26.09 22.40 32.80
C GLY A 251 26.15 22.75 34.28
N ASP A 252 26.67 21.81 35.07
CA ASP A 252 26.91 22.06 36.50
C ASP A 252 27.96 23.16 36.66
N ALA A 253 27.60 24.25 37.33
CA ALA A 253 28.51 25.35 37.60
C ALA A 253 29.22 25.07 38.93
N ILE A 254 30.53 24.82 38.85
CA ILE A 254 31.39 24.86 40.04
C ILE A 254 31.60 26.32 40.44
#